data_AF-A0A316VFG7-F1
#
_entry.id   AF-A0A316VFG7-F1
#
_cell.length_a   1.000
_cell.length_b   1.000
_cell.length_c   1.000
_cell.angle_alpha   90.00
_cell.angle_beta   90.00
_cell.angle_gamma   90.00
#
_symmetry.space_group_name_H-M   'P 1'
#
loop_
_entity.id
_entity.type
_entity.pdbx_description
1 polymer ?
#
loop_
_entity_poly.entity_id
_entity_poly.type
_entity_poly.pdbx_seq_one_letter_code
_entity_poly.pdbx_strand_id
1 'polypeptide(L)'
;ITLEVRMGTRGGKGGFGSQLRAAGGKMSSARNGEENRDSCRDLNGRRLSTIKQARQLAAYLATQDERQRALSEAQKKKYAKLEKMLGRKPRKEADFVEAAQKLHDQGGELDEEGNETEDDKGEGSSRMAAPRAKPEDSKGKKRERIEDSEYVEQSREIVENVRSAVASAMRKKKKK
;
A
#
# COMPACT_ATOMS: atom_id res chain seq x y z
N ILE A 1 17.79 2.53 76.40
CA ILE A 1 17.28 2.06 75.09
C ILE A 1 17.05 3.31 74.26
N THR A 2 17.88 3.56 73.25
CA THR A 2 17.73 4.68 72.34
C THR A 2 16.81 4.26 71.18
N LEU A 3 15.73 5.02 70.95
CA LEU A 3 14.78 4.77 69.87
C LEU A 3 14.98 5.84 68.79
N GLU A 4 15.26 5.39 67.57
CA GLU A 4 15.37 6.27 66.40
C GLU A 4 14.06 6.24 65.61
N VAL A 5 13.40 7.40 65.49
CA VAL A 5 12.11 7.54 64.80
C VAL A 5 12.35 8.20 63.44
N ARG A 6 12.13 7.47 62.35
CA ARG A 6 12.17 8.02 60.99
C ARG A 6 10.80 8.58 60.62
N MET A 7 10.72 9.89 60.38
CA MET A 7 9.47 10.52 59.95
C MET A 7 9.10 10.07 58.52
N GLY A 8 7.86 9.60 58.35
CA GLY A 8 7.33 9.24 57.03
C GLY A 8 7.15 10.48 56.15
N THR A 9 7.59 10.42 54.90
CA THR A 9 7.40 11.50 53.93
C THR A 9 5.91 11.71 53.63
N ARG A 10 5.49 12.97 53.44
CA ARG A 10 4.13 13.34 52.98
C ARG A 10 3.95 13.07 51.48
N GLY A 11 4.17 11.83 51.10
CA GLY A 11 4.00 11.33 49.74
C GLY A 11 3.86 9.83 49.85
N GLY A 12 2.61 9.37 49.84
CA GLY A 12 2.27 7.95 50.00
C GLY A 12 3.00 7.08 48.97
N LYS A 13 3.06 5.77 49.24
CA LYS A 13 3.55 4.69 48.35
C LYS A 13 2.82 4.69 46.99
N GLY A 14 3.02 5.72 46.18
CA GLY A 14 2.13 6.12 45.08
C GLY A 14 2.64 5.80 43.68
N GLY A 15 3.80 5.13 43.56
CA GLY A 15 4.33 4.73 42.25
C GLY A 15 3.56 3.54 41.64
N PHE A 16 3.30 2.50 42.42
CA PHE A 16 2.74 1.26 41.88
C PHE A 16 1.29 1.40 41.40
N GLY A 17 0.41 2.03 42.19
CA GLY A 17 -0.99 2.23 41.81
C GLY A 17 -1.18 3.21 40.64
N SER A 18 -0.34 4.25 40.54
CA SER A 18 -0.33 5.16 39.39
C SER A 18 0.21 4.47 38.13
N GLN A 19 1.24 3.64 38.27
CA GLN A 19 1.77 2.81 37.19
C GLN A 19 0.74 1.78 36.71
N LEU A 20 -0.02 1.13 37.60
CA LEU A 20 -1.12 0.23 37.22
C LEU A 20 -2.24 0.96 36.48
N ARG A 21 -2.61 2.18 36.90
CA ARG A 21 -3.60 3.00 36.18
C ARG A 21 -3.10 3.42 34.80
N ALA A 22 -1.83 3.83 34.70
CA ALA A 22 -1.20 4.21 33.43
C ALA A 22 -1.05 3.01 32.47
N ALA A 23 -0.79 1.81 32.99
CA ALA A 23 -0.75 0.58 32.20
C ALA A 23 -2.16 0.11 31.80
N GLY A 24 -3.13 0.21 32.71
CA GLY A 24 -4.52 -0.20 32.49
C GLY A 24 -5.22 0.60 31.38
N GLY A 25 -4.98 1.92 31.32
CA GLY A 25 -5.56 2.78 30.27
C GLY A 25 -5.14 2.39 28.85
N LYS A 26 -3.93 1.83 28.68
CA LYS A 26 -3.42 1.37 27.38
C LYS A 26 -4.08 0.07 26.91
N MET A 27 -4.48 -0.79 27.85
CA MET A 27 -5.14 -2.06 27.52
C MET A 27 -6.64 -1.89 27.23
N SER A 28 -7.28 -0.86 27.79
CA SER A 28 -8.69 -0.57 27.54
C SER A 28 -8.97 0.00 26.15
N SER A 29 -8.06 0.79 25.57
CA SER A 29 -8.23 1.34 24.22
C SER A 29 -8.10 0.26 23.14
N ALA A 30 -7.13 -0.64 23.27
CA ALA A 30 -6.94 -1.77 22.35
C ALA A 30 -8.13 -2.75 22.34
N ARG A 31 -8.88 -2.84 23.44
CA ARG A 31 -10.07 -3.71 23.54
C ARG A 31 -11.34 -3.07 22.96
N ASN A 32 -11.41 -1.74 22.93
CA ASN A 32 -12.60 -0.98 22.50
C ASN A 32 -12.50 -0.45 21.05
N GLY A 33 -11.29 -0.35 20.47
CA GLY A 33 -11.08 0.25 19.15
C GLY A 33 -11.10 -0.71 17.95
N GLU A 34 -10.65 -1.95 18.13
CA GLU A 34 -10.54 -2.93 17.05
C GLU A 34 -11.20 -4.24 17.48
N GLU A 35 -12.51 -4.29 17.27
CA GLU A 35 -13.25 -5.52 17.46
C GLU A 35 -12.85 -6.52 16.36
N ASN A 36 -11.82 -7.31 16.64
CA ASN A 36 -11.41 -8.50 15.88
C ASN A 36 -12.49 -9.60 15.95
N ARG A 37 -13.67 -9.27 15.40
CA ARG A 37 -14.87 -10.10 15.33
C ARG A 37 -14.95 -10.89 14.03
N ASP A 38 -13.97 -10.75 13.14
CA ASP A 38 -13.93 -11.41 11.84
C ASP A 38 -13.89 -12.94 11.94
N SER A 39 -13.45 -13.46 13.09
CA SER A 39 -13.48 -14.90 13.40
C SER A 39 -14.85 -15.42 13.85
N CYS A 40 -15.76 -14.55 14.28
CA CYS A 40 -17.10 -14.95 14.71
C CYS A 40 -17.93 -15.43 13.52
N ARG A 41 -18.86 -16.36 13.80
CA ARG A 41 -19.82 -16.89 12.82
C ARG A 41 -21.20 -16.29 13.02
N ASP A 42 -21.97 -16.18 11.94
CA ASP A 42 -23.39 -15.82 11.98
C ASP A 42 -24.26 -17.05 12.35
N LEU A 43 -25.57 -16.82 12.51
CA LEU A 43 -26.55 -17.89 12.79
C LEU A 43 -26.65 -18.93 11.66
N ASN A 44 -26.14 -18.60 10.47
CA ASN A 44 -26.09 -19.48 9.30
C ASN A 44 -24.73 -20.22 9.19
N GLY A 45 -23.81 -20.05 10.15
CA GLY A 45 -22.50 -20.69 10.18
C GLY A 45 -21.41 -20.06 9.30
N ARG A 46 -21.70 -18.94 8.61
CA ARG A 46 -20.74 -18.18 7.79
C ARG A 46 -19.90 -17.26 8.68
N ARG A 47 -18.62 -17.06 8.35
CA ARG A 47 -17.76 -16.15 9.12
C ARG A 47 -18.03 -14.70 8.74
N LEU A 48 -17.97 -13.78 9.71
CA LEU A 48 -18.13 -12.35 9.45
C LEU A 48 -17.12 -11.83 8.42
N SER A 49 -15.90 -12.39 8.38
CA SER A 49 -14.90 -12.08 7.34
C SER A 49 -15.40 -12.34 5.92
N THR A 50 -16.02 -13.50 5.68
CA THR A 50 -16.52 -13.88 4.34
C THR A 50 -17.66 -12.97 3.88
N ILE A 51 -18.51 -12.52 4.82
CA ILE A 51 -19.59 -11.58 4.54
C ILE A 51 -19.02 -10.19 4.20
N LYS A 52 -18.03 -9.72 4.97
CA LYS A 52 -17.35 -8.45 4.70
C LYS A 52 -16.65 -8.44 3.34
N GLN A 53 -15.90 -9.50 3.02
CA GLN A 53 -15.24 -9.65 1.73
C GLN A 53 -16.25 -9.65 0.57
N ALA A 54 -17.35 -10.39 0.69
CA ALA A 54 -18.40 -10.39 -0.33
C ALA A 54 -19.02 -8.99 -0.53
N ARG A 55 -19.23 -8.23 0.54
CA ARG A 55 -19.71 -6.84 0.47
C ARG A 55 -18.71 -5.91 -0.19
N GLN A 56 -17.42 -6.02 0.14
CA GLN A 56 -16.36 -5.24 -0.49
C GLN A 56 -16.28 -5.53 -1.99
N LEU A 57 -16.33 -6.80 -2.39
CA LEU A 57 -16.35 -7.19 -3.79
C LEU A 57 -17.58 -6.66 -4.52
N ALA A 58 -18.76 -6.72 -3.89
CA ALA A 58 -19.98 -6.15 -4.46
C ALA A 58 -19.89 -4.62 -4.62
N ALA A 59 -19.34 -3.92 -3.63
CA ALA A 59 -19.11 -2.48 -3.69
C ALA A 59 -18.11 -2.12 -4.81
N TYR A 60 -17.02 -2.88 -4.95
CA TYR A 60 -16.05 -2.69 -6.03
C TYR A 60 -16.70 -2.84 -7.41
N LEU A 61 -17.52 -3.87 -7.60
CA LEU A 61 -18.25 -4.06 -8.85
C LEU A 61 -19.25 -2.92 -9.10
N ALA A 62 -19.92 -2.42 -8.07
CA ALA A 62 -20.84 -1.29 -8.19
C ALA A 62 -20.12 0.01 -8.57
N THR A 63 -18.95 0.29 -7.97
CA THR A 63 -18.16 1.49 -8.31
C THR A 63 -17.38 1.35 -9.62
N GLN A 64 -17.38 0.18 -10.26
CA GLN A 64 -16.65 -0.04 -11.51
C GLN A 64 -17.15 0.89 -12.62
N ASP A 65 -18.47 1.06 -12.76
CA ASP A 65 -19.06 1.89 -13.81
C ASP A 65 -18.74 3.38 -13.60
N GLU A 66 -18.77 3.84 -12.34
CA GLU A 66 -18.38 5.20 -11.98
C GLU A 66 -16.91 5.46 -12.26
N ARG A 67 -16.03 4.51 -11.89
CA ARG A 67 -14.60 4.58 -12.19
C ARG A 67 -14.33 4.58 -13.69
N GLN A 68 -15.04 3.75 -14.47
CA GLN A 68 -14.91 3.75 -15.92
C GLN A 68 -15.36 5.07 -16.55
N ARG A 69 -16.46 5.66 -16.06
CA ARG A 69 -16.94 6.98 -16.50
C ARG A 69 -15.91 8.06 -16.16
N ALA A 70 -15.40 8.09 -14.93
CA ALA A 70 -14.37 9.03 -14.50
C ALA A 70 -13.09 8.91 -15.34
N LEU A 71 -12.62 7.68 -15.62
CA LEU A 71 -11.49 7.44 -16.52
C LEU A 71 -11.77 7.93 -17.94
N SER A 72 -12.97 7.66 -18.47
CA SER A 72 -13.35 8.11 -19.81
C SER A 72 -13.42 9.63 -19.91
N GLU A 73 -13.88 10.31 -18.85
CA GLU A 73 -13.95 11.77 -18.75
C GLU A 73 -12.55 12.36 -18.61
N ALA A 74 -11.69 11.76 -17.78
CA ALA A 74 -10.29 12.13 -17.67
C ALA A 74 -9.57 11.99 -19.01
N GLN A 75 -9.78 10.88 -19.73
CA GLN A 75 -9.24 10.70 -21.08
C GLN A 75 -9.78 11.75 -22.06
N LYS A 76 -11.09 12.03 -22.06
CA LYS A 76 -11.68 13.08 -22.90
C LYS A 76 -11.10 14.46 -22.59
N LYS A 77 -10.91 14.80 -21.32
CA LYS A 77 -10.26 16.05 -20.88
C LYS A 77 -8.82 16.11 -21.39
N LYS A 78 -8.06 15.02 -21.26
CA LYS A 78 -6.69 14.89 -21.78
C LYS A 78 -6.65 15.09 -23.31
N TYR A 79 -7.50 14.40 -24.06
CA TYR A 79 -7.61 14.57 -25.51
C TYR A 79 -8.03 15.99 -25.91
N ALA A 80 -8.98 16.60 -25.21
CA ALA A 80 -9.41 17.97 -25.48
C ALA A 80 -8.31 19.00 -25.20
N LYS A 81 -7.49 18.81 -24.15
CA LYS A 81 -6.31 19.64 -23.87
C LYS A 81 -5.28 19.51 -25.00
N LEU A 82 -5.03 18.28 -25.48
CA LEU A 82 -4.15 18.04 -26.62
C LEU A 82 -4.67 18.66 -27.93
N GLU A 83 -5.96 18.53 -28.22
CA GLU A 83 -6.57 19.11 -29.42
C GLU A 83 -6.52 20.65 -29.41
N LYS A 84 -6.72 21.28 -28.25
CA LYS A 84 -6.54 22.74 -28.09
C LYS A 84 -5.10 23.18 -28.32
N MET A 85 -4.12 22.40 -27.85
CA MET A 85 -2.69 22.70 -27.97
C MET A 85 -2.17 22.53 -29.41
N LEU A 86 -2.67 21.52 -30.13
CA LEU A 86 -2.23 21.20 -31.49
C LEU A 86 -3.07 21.89 -32.58
N GLY A 87 -4.29 22.33 -32.27
CA GLY A 87 -5.26 22.83 -33.26
C GLY A 87 -5.69 21.75 -34.28
N ARG A 88 -5.30 20.50 -34.06
CA ARG A 88 -5.58 19.32 -34.89
C ARG A 88 -5.68 18.08 -34.01
N LYS A 89 -6.45 17.08 -34.46
CA LYS A 89 -6.54 15.77 -33.77
C LYS A 89 -5.17 15.06 -33.81
N PRO A 90 -4.52 14.80 -32.66
CA PRO A 90 -3.22 14.10 -32.65
C PRO A 90 -3.40 12.68 -33.22
N ARG A 91 -2.60 12.33 -34.21
CA ARG A 91 -2.65 11.00 -34.87
C ARG A 91 -1.31 10.29 -34.84
N LYS A 92 -0.20 11.01 -34.75
CA LYS A 92 1.16 10.47 -34.79
C LYS A 92 1.95 10.86 -33.55
N GLU A 93 2.94 10.04 -33.22
CA GLU A 93 3.87 10.28 -32.10
C GLU A 93 4.54 11.65 -32.15
N ALA A 94 4.85 12.14 -33.36
CA ALA A 94 5.37 13.49 -33.58
C ALA A 94 4.42 14.60 -33.10
N ASP A 95 3.10 14.42 -33.24
CA ASP A 95 2.10 15.40 -32.78
C ASP A 95 2.10 15.48 -31.24
N PHE A 96 2.33 14.36 -30.55
CA PHE A 96 2.42 14.34 -29.09
C PHE A 96 3.70 15.01 -28.57
N VAL A 97 4.83 14.83 -29.26
CA VAL A 97 6.10 15.52 -28.95
C VAL A 97 5.98 17.03 -29.17
N GLU A 98 5.35 17.45 -30.27
CA GLU A 98 5.10 18.86 -30.56
C GLU A 98 4.12 19.48 -29.53
N ALA A 99 3.08 18.75 -29.14
CA ALA A 99 2.15 19.20 -28.09
C ALA A 99 2.84 19.34 -26.73
N ALA A 100 3.71 18.40 -26.38
CA ALA A 100 4.47 18.43 -25.13
C ALA A 100 5.46 19.60 -25.09
N GLN A 101 6.15 19.87 -26.20
CA GLN A 101 7.03 21.04 -26.34
C GLN A 101 6.24 22.36 -26.20
N LYS A 102 5.11 22.49 -26.89
CA LYS A 102 4.23 23.67 -26.78
C LYS A 102 3.64 23.87 -25.38
N LEU A 103 3.30 22.79 -24.68
CA LEU A 103 2.84 22.82 -23.29
C LEU A 103 3.95 23.29 -22.34
N HIS A 104 5.18 22.82 -22.54
CA HIS A 104 6.34 23.23 -21.75
C HIS A 104 6.69 24.70 -21.98
N ASP A 105 6.67 25.17 -23.23
CA ASP A 105 6.98 26.55 -23.60
C ASP A 105 5.91 27.55 -23.12
N GLN A 106 4.65 27.12 -22.99
CA GLN A 106 3.56 27.93 -22.43
C GLN A 106 3.50 27.93 -20.90
N GLY A 107 4.41 27.21 -20.22
CA GLY A 107 4.40 27.07 -18.75
C GLY A 107 3.18 26.32 -18.21
N GLY A 108 2.49 25.56 -19.07
CA GLY A 108 1.30 24.79 -18.71
C GLY A 108 1.68 23.36 -18.32
N GLU A 109 1.74 23.09 -17.03
CA GLU A 109 1.92 21.73 -16.52
C GLU A 109 0.69 20.88 -16.92
N LEU A 110 0.94 19.67 -17.42
CA LEU A 110 -0.10 18.66 -17.52
C LEU A 110 -0.28 18.12 -16.12
N ASP A 111 -1.30 18.60 -15.40
CA ASP A 111 -1.65 18.09 -14.08
C ASP A 111 -1.62 16.56 -14.11
N GLU A 112 -0.70 16.00 -13.33
CA GLU A 112 -0.51 14.57 -13.11
C GLU A 112 -1.64 14.03 -12.20
N GLU A 113 -2.88 14.49 -12.40
CA GLU A 113 -4.03 13.99 -11.68
C GLU A 113 -4.53 12.71 -12.36
N GLY A 114 -4.34 11.59 -11.67
CA GLY A 114 -5.03 10.34 -11.97
C GLY A 114 -4.15 9.09 -12.07
N ASN A 115 -3.04 9.01 -11.33
CA ASN A 115 -2.45 7.70 -10.97
C ASN A 115 -2.41 7.54 -9.45
N GLU A 116 -3.57 7.68 -8.82
CA GLU A 116 -3.78 7.27 -7.44
C GLU A 116 -4.13 5.78 -7.47
N THR A 117 -3.12 4.92 -7.49
CA THR A 117 -3.29 3.57 -6.95
C THR A 117 -3.55 3.73 -5.46
N GLU A 118 -4.83 3.74 -5.08
CA GLU A 118 -5.25 3.56 -3.70
C GLU A 118 -4.79 2.18 -3.24
N ASP A 119 -3.61 2.13 -2.63
CA ASP A 119 -3.09 0.98 -1.90
C ASP A 119 -3.98 0.74 -0.67
N ASP A 120 -5.00 -0.10 -0.84
CA ASP A 120 -5.80 -0.68 0.23
C ASP A 120 -4.85 -1.41 1.21
N LYS A 121 -4.66 -0.79 2.39
CA LYS A 121 -3.86 -1.34 3.49
C LYS A 121 -4.56 -2.57 4.06
N GLY A 122 -4.33 -3.71 3.42
CA GLY A 122 -4.70 -5.02 3.94
C GLY A 122 -3.84 -5.42 5.13
N GLU A 123 -4.36 -5.20 6.34
CA GLU A 123 -3.83 -5.73 7.59
C GLU A 123 -3.95 -7.25 7.65
N GLY A 124 -2.89 -7.94 7.23
CA GLY A 124 -2.72 -9.39 7.38
C GLY A 124 -2.21 -9.75 8.78
N SER A 125 -3.05 -9.64 9.81
CA SER A 125 -2.77 -10.21 11.14
C SER A 125 -2.99 -11.73 11.12
N SER A 126 -1.92 -12.50 10.87
CA SER A 126 -1.88 -13.90 11.26
C SER A 126 -0.45 -14.38 11.53
N ARG A 127 -0.10 -14.53 12.82
CA ARG A 127 0.29 -15.82 13.42
C ARG A 127 0.65 -15.68 14.90
N MET A 128 -0.31 -16.16 15.67
CA MET A 128 -0.34 -16.59 17.08
C MET A 128 1.02 -16.97 17.70
N ALA A 129 1.21 -16.49 18.93
CA ALA A 129 2.22 -16.96 19.86
C ALA A 129 1.55 -17.82 20.95
N ALA A 130 2.06 -19.05 21.17
CA ALA A 130 2.28 -19.76 22.46
C ALA A 130 2.37 -21.29 22.27
N PRO A 131 3.03 -22.09 23.15
CA PRO A 131 4.05 -21.79 24.16
C PRO A 131 5.34 -22.66 24.01
N ARG A 132 6.31 -22.39 24.91
CA ARG A 132 7.69 -22.90 25.04
C ARG A 132 7.95 -24.41 24.83
N ALA A 133 9.02 -24.71 24.08
CA ALA A 133 10.04 -25.73 24.40
C ALA A 133 11.32 -25.38 23.60
N LYS A 134 12.50 -25.40 24.25
CA LYS A 134 13.80 -25.20 23.57
C LYS A 134 14.23 -26.52 22.92
N PRO A 135 14.61 -26.50 21.63
CA PRO A 135 15.86 -27.12 21.23
C PRO A 135 16.68 -26.26 20.25
N GLU A 136 17.98 -26.21 20.53
CA GLU A 136 19.18 -26.21 19.68
C GLU A 136 19.07 -25.87 18.17
N ASP A 137 20.05 -25.06 17.75
CA ASP A 137 20.44 -24.56 16.42
C ASP A 137 19.83 -25.16 15.14
N SER A 138 19.04 -24.34 14.44
CA SER A 138 19.02 -24.34 12.97
C SER A 138 18.54 -22.99 12.43
N LYS A 139 19.35 -22.41 11.54
CA LYS A 139 19.11 -21.13 10.85
C LYS A 139 17.81 -21.19 10.02
N GLY A 140 16.70 -20.72 10.57
CA GLY A 140 15.42 -20.58 9.87
C GLY A 140 15.22 -19.16 9.35
N LYS A 141 15.35 -18.97 8.03
CA LYS A 141 15.04 -17.72 7.33
C LYS A 141 13.59 -17.29 7.64
N LYS A 142 13.42 -16.08 8.18
CA LYS A 142 12.10 -15.41 8.22
C LYS A 142 11.62 -15.29 6.77
N ARG A 143 10.33 -15.55 6.54
CA ARG A 143 9.69 -15.24 5.25
C ARG A 143 9.74 -13.71 5.08
N GLU A 144 10.77 -13.22 4.40
CA GLU A 144 10.79 -11.87 3.87
C GLU A 144 9.60 -11.76 2.92
N ARG A 145 8.72 -10.81 3.21
CA ARG A 145 7.70 -10.35 2.28
C ARG A 145 8.51 -9.78 1.12
N ILE A 146 8.68 -10.57 0.07
CA ILE A 146 9.43 -10.21 -1.13
C ILE A 146 8.83 -8.89 -1.61
N GLU A 147 9.63 -7.83 -1.55
CA GLU A 147 9.24 -6.53 -2.10
C GLU A 147 9.27 -6.70 -3.62
N ASP A 148 8.09 -6.76 -4.23
CA ASP A 148 7.91 -6.98 -5.68
C ASP A 148 8.57 -5.89 -6.56
N SER A 149 9.13 -4.83 -5.96
CA SER A 149 9.91 -3.78 -6.63
C SER A 149 11.20 -4.33 -7.24
N GLU A 150 11.97 -5.12 -6.48
CA GLU A 150 13.25 -5.67 -6.96
C GLU A 150 13.02 -6.66 -8.11
N TYR A 151 11.94 -7.45 -8.04
CA TYR A 151 11.59 -8.39 -9.10
C TYR A 151 11.13 -7.67 -10.38
N VAL A 152 10.37 -6.58 -10.24
CA VAL A 152 9.95 -5.76 -11.37
C VAL A 152 11.16 -5.08 -12.02
N GLU A 153 12.10 -4.55 -11.24
CA GLU A 153 13.34 -3.95 -11.77
C GLU A 153 14.24 -4.99 -12.45
N GLN A 154 14.45 -6.14 -11.82
CA GLN A 154 15.20 -7.25 -12.42
C GLN A 154 14.55 -7.74 -13.72
N SER A 155 13.22 -7.85 -13.75
CA SER A 155 12.51 -8.25 -14.97
C SER A 155 12.67 -7.22 -16.09
N ARG A 156 12.66 -5.92 -15.77
CA ARG A 156 12.89 -4.83 -16.73
C ARG A 156 14.30 -4.89 -17.30
N GLU A 157 15.31 -5.08 -16.45
CA GLU A 157 16.71 -5.18 -16.85
C GLU A 157 16.98 -6.42 -17.73
N ILE A 158 16.38 -7.56 -17.39
CA ILE A 158 16.48 -8.78 -18.21
C ILE A 158 15.86 -8.55 -19.61
N VAL A 159 14.69 -7.93 -19.68
CA VAL A 159 14.03 -7.63 -20.95
C VAL A 159 14.84 -6.63 -21.79
N GLU A 160 15.46 -5.63 -21.16
CA GLU A 160 16.31 -4.66 -21.84
C GLU A 160 17.59 -5.29 -22.40
N ASN A 161 18.24 -6.17 -21.62
CA ASN A 161 19.42 -6.91 -22.04
C ASN A 161 19.12 -7.86 -23.22
N VAL A 162 17.98 -8.55 -23.22
CA VAL A 162 17.56 -9.39 -24.36
C VAL A 162 17.26 -8.53 -25.59
N ARG A 163 16.54 -7.41 -25.42
CA ARG A 163 16.22 -6.51 -26.53
C ARG A 163 17.47 -5.89 -27.15
N SER A 164 18.43 -5.46 -26.35
CA SER A 164 19.69 -4.89 -26.83
C SER A 164 20.55 -5.94 -27.55
N ALA A 165 20.60 -7.17 -27.03
CA ALA A 165 21.29 -8.29 -27.68
C ALA A 165 20.66 -8.65 -29.03
N VAL A 166 19.33 -8.75 -29.11
CA VAL A 166 18.62 -9.02 -30.37
C VAL A 166 18.81 -7.88 -31.37
N ALA A 167 18.70 -6.63 -30.93
CA ALA A 167 18.96 -5.46 -31.78
C ALA A 167 20.40 -5.48 -32.32
N SER A 168 21.39 -5.83 -31.48
CA SER A 168 22.79 -5.96 -31.90
C SER A 168 22.99 -7.09 -32.92
N ALA A 169 22.33 -8.24 -32.72
CA ALA A 169 22.38 -9.39 -33.61
C ALA A 169 21.75 -9.06 -34.97
N MET A 170 20.61 -8.37 -34.98
CA MET A 170 19.94 -7.92 -36.20
C MET A 170 20.77 -6.89 -36.97
N ARG A 171 21.46 -5.99 -36.27
CA ARG A 171 22.39 -5.02 -36.90
C ARG A 171 23.64 -5.69 -37.46
N LYS A 172 24.16 -6.73 -36.80
CA LYS A 172 25.28 -7.55 -37.31
C LYS A 172 24.86 -8.40 -38.51
N LYS A 173 23.63 -8.93 -38.54
CA LYS A 173 23.07 -9.66 -39.68
C LYS A 173 22.86 -8.76 -40.91
N LYS A 174 22.53 -7.48 -40.72
CA LYS A 174 22.33 -6.50 -41.81
C LYS A 174 23.65 -5.94 -42.39
N LYS A 175 24.78 -6.15 -41.72
CA LYS A 175 26.12 -5.70 -42.18
C LYS A 175 26.93 -6.77 -42.93
N LYS A 176 26.41 -8.00 -43.03
CA LYS A 176 26.85 -9.02 -44.00
C LYS A 176 25.94 -8.96 -45.21
#